data_AF-A0A7J9AGH0-F1
#
_entry.id   AF-A0A7J9AGH0-F1
#
_cell.length_a   1.000
_cell.length_b   1.000
_cell.length_c   1.000
_cell.angle_alpha   90.00
_cell.angle_beta   90.00
_cell.angle_gamma   90.00
#
_symmetry.space_group_name_H-M   'P 1'
#
loop_
_entity.id
_entity.type
_entity.pdbx_description
1 polymer ?
#
loop_
_entity_poly.entity_id
_entity_poly.type
_entity_poly.pdbx_seq_one_letter_code
_entity_poly.pdbx_strand_id
1 'polypeptide(L)'
;MQIAAGAHFQQRRKRGKSVETNLSSNHRIIEKYKFSKELLWVDQIPQCPVFRPSIEDFKDPFVFLHTIAPQASKYGMCKIVSTWKASIPASDVLMKEQRGFEFKAYIKNLQLHEWNQYWGEMDRGTATVEYGVNIDGSAFSSHPNDQLGQSNGNLKGITFPILHIGMLFSTFAWHVEDHFLYSINYHYSGAPKTWYGVPGHAASQFDKVARDYVYDPDILSHTGKAGASALIAEKTTMFPPNILLQHNVPVHKAVQMAGEYVITFPRAYHAGFSQGFNCGEAVNFAFGDWFHWGAVGGQVYAHSCRMVILPYEELLCKEAIILSKSSNYGITETASESCVRSSFVTHIESLNIVLWRLHNL
;
A
#
# COMPACT_ATOMS: atom_id res chain seq x y z
N MET A 1 0.98 19.05 -7.71
CA MET A 1 2.41 19.09 -7.33
C MET A 1 2.72 17.79 -6.61
N GLN A 2 3.72 17.03 -7.06
CA GLN A 2 4.17 15.84 -6.34
C GLN A 2 5.02 16.27 -5.15
N ILE A 3 4.83 15.67 -3.97
CA ILE A 3 5.78 15.83 -2.86
C ILE A 3 7.05 15.03 -3.20
N ALA A 4 8.02 15.73 -3.79
CA ALA A 4 9.30 15.14 -4.12
C ALA A 4 10.17 15.10 -2.86
N ALA A 5 10.28 13.93 -2.24
CA ALA A 5 11.25 13.70 -1.18
C ALA A 5 12.67 13.76 -1.75
N GLY A 6 13.21 14.98 -1.91
CA GLY A 6 14.54 15.29 -2.46
C GLY A 6 15.70 14.91 -1.55
N ALA A 7 15.59 13.77 -0.88
CA ALA A 7 16.59 13.20 0.00
C ALA A 7 16.67 11.70 -0.27
N HIS A 8 17.86 11.23 -0.68
CA HIS A 8 18.18 9.81 -0.79
C HIS A 8 18.18 9.17 0.60
N PHE A 9 17.00 8.87 1.13
CA PHE A 9 16.85 8.16 2.39
C PHE A 9 17.14 6.67 2.17
N GLN A 10 18.43 6.32 2.28
CA GLN A 10 18.78 4.95 2.64
C GLN A 10 18.08 4.63 3.96
N GLN A 11 17.04 3.81 3.90
CA GLN A 11 16.50 3.14 5.06
C GLN A 11 17.68 2.37 5.68
N ARG A 12 18.20 2.84 6.82
CA ARG A 12 19.38 2.25 7.48
C ARG A 12 19.00 0.84 7.97
N ARG A 13 19.10 -0.15 7.08
CA ARG A 13 18.99 -1.58 7.41
C ARG A 13 20.03 -1.87 8.48
N LYS A 14 19.60 -1.95 9.75
CA LYS A 14 20.40 -2.61 10.78
C LYS A 14 20.70 -4.01 10.25
N ARG A 15 21.97 -4.40 10.24
CA ARG A 15 22.36 -5.83 10.17
C ARG A 15 21.87 -6.49 11.45
N GLY A 16 20.58 -6.79 11.53
CA GLY A 16 20.05 -7.74 12.48
C GLY A 16 20.73 -9.08 12.19
N LYS A 17 21.37 -9.67 13.19
CA LYS A 17 21.77 -11.07 13.10
C LYS A 17 20.51 -11.88 12.79
N SER A 18 20.59 -12.77 11.82
CA SER A 18 19.52 -13.72 11.52
C SER A 18 19.34 -14.65 12.71
N VAL A 19 18.40 -14.30 13.59
CA VAL A 19 17.74 -15.30 14.42
C VAL A 19 16.82 -16.05 13.48
N GLU A 20 17.04 -17.36 13.33
CA GLU A 20 16.05 -18.26 12.74
C GLU A 20 14.83 -18.25 13.65
N THR A 21 13.92 -17.32 13.38
CA THR A 21 12.61 -17.31 13.99
C THR A 21 11.78 -18.33 13.22
N ASN A 22 11.66 -19.52 13.81
CA ASN A 22 10.62 -20.47 13.46
C ASN A 22 9.25 -19.78 13.67
N LEU A 23 8.75 -19.13 12.61
CA LEU A 23 7.48 -18.40 12.60
C LEU A 23 6.30 -19.39 12.48
N SER A 24 6.20 -20.31 13.45
CA SER A 24 5.03 -21.14 13.69
C SER A 24 3.87 -20.27 14.20
N SER A 25 3.25 -19.56 13.28
CA SER A 25 2.16 -18.60 13.52
C SER A 25 0.80 -19.27 13.78
N ASN A 26 0.81 -20.40 14.48
CA ASN A 26 -0.27 -21.39 14.55
C ASN A 26 -1.44 -21.07 15.50
N HIS A 27 -1.58 -19.85 16.03
CA HIS A 27 -2.63 -19.49 17.01
C HIS A 27 -3.27 -18.11 16.78
N ARG A 28 -3.10 -17.48 15.60
CA ARG A 28 -3.48 -16.06 15.38
C ARG A 28 -4.91 -15.80 14.90
N ILE A 29 -5.73 -16.83 14.67
CA ILE A 29 -7.11 -16.69 14.17
C ILE A 29 -8.07 -17.46 15.09
N ILE A 30 -9.12 -16.81 15.61
CA ILE A 30 -10.12 -17.48 16.46
C ILE A 30 -10.95 -18.47 15.61
N GLU A 31 -11.01 -19.75 16.00
CA GLU A 31 -11.85 -20.81 15.40
C GLU A 31 -13.37 -20.54 15.41
N LYS A 32 -13.84 -19.40 15.94
CA LYS A 32 -15.26 -19.08 16.09
C LYS A 32 -15.98 -18.92 14.75
N TYR A 33 -15.27 -18.50 13.70
CA TYR A 33 -15.83 -18.47 12.37
C TYR A 33 -15.68 -19.84 11.69
N LYS A 34 -16.66 -20.72 11.93
CA LYS A 34 -16.96 -21.81 11.00
C LYS A 34 -17.37 -21.19 9.68
N PHE A 35 -16.44 -21.14 8.73
CA PHE A 35 -16.71 -20.59 7.40
C PHE A 35 -17.88 -21.33 6.76
N SER A 36 -18.82 -20.57 6.21
CA SER A 36 -19.86 -21.11 5.35
C SER A 36 -19.20 -21.87 4.20
N LYS A 37 -19.63 -23.11 3.95
CA LYS A 37 -19.17 -23.90 2.79
C LYS A 37 -19.48 -23.22 1.45
N GLU A 38 -20.38 -22.24 1.44
CA GLU A 38 -20.80 -21.51 0.26
C GLU A 38 -19.98 -20.23 0.09
N LEU A 39 -19.08 -20.23 -0.89
CA LEU A 39 -18.25 -19.09 -1.30
C LEU A 39 -18.95 -18.03 -2.13
N LEU A 40 -20.28 -18.02 -2.15
CA LEU A 40 -21.05 -17.13 -3.02
C LEU A 40 -20.64 -15.66 -2.84
N TRP A 41 -20.13 -15.31 -1.65
CA TRP A 41 -19.51 -14.02 -1.35
C TRP A 41 -18.34 -13.61 -2.26
N VAL A 42 -17.52 -14.54 -2.77
CA VAL A 42 -16.29 -14.26 -3.55
C VAL A 42 -16.59 -13.52 -4.85
N ASP A 43 -17.72 -13.86 -5.49
CA ASP A 43 -18.16 -13.27 -6.76
C ASP A 43 -19.21 -12.17 -6.55
N GLN A 44 -19.76 -12.06 -5.34
CA GLN A 44 -20.61 -10.95 -4.90
C GLN A 44 -19.82 -9.71 -4.45
N ILE A 45 -18.49 -9.79 -4.23
CA ILE A 45 -17.70 -8.60 -3.87
C ILE A 45 -17.73 -7.59 -5.04
N PRO A 46 -18.21 -6.34 -4.82
CA PRO A 46 -18.24 -5.33 -5.85
C PRO A 46 -16.82 -5.01 -6.36
N GLN A 47 -16.69 -4.79 -7.67
CA GLN A 47 -15.41 -4.40 -8.24
C GLN A 47 -15.06 -2.95 -7.85
N CYS A 48 -13.77 -2.65 -7.72
CA CYS A 48 -13.31 -1.27 -7.62
C CYS A 48 -13.43 -0.54 -8.98
N PRO A 49 -13.39 0.80 -9.01
CA PRO A 49 -13.45 1.56 -10.26
C PRO A 49 -12.28 1.22 -11.18
N VAL A 50 -12.57 1.02 -12.48
CA VAL A 50 -11.59 0.76 -13.53
C VAL A 50 -11.54 1.93 -14.49
N PHE A 51 -10.42 2.65 -14.50
CA PHE A 51 -10.18 3.79 -15.38
C PHE A 51 -9.39 3.37 -16.63
N ARG A 52 -9.67 4.05 -17.74
CA ARG A 52 -9.02 3.86 -19.04
C ARG A 52 -8.72 5.25 -19.63
N PRO A 53 -7.63 5.91 -19.19
CA PRO A 53 -7.26 7.22 -19.72
C PRO A 53 -6.97 7.15 -21.23
N SER A 54 -7.00 8.28 -21.92
CA SER A 54 -6.33 8.45 -23.20
C SER A 54 -4.82 8.67 -23.01
N ILE A 55 -4.06 8.65 -24.12
CA ILE A 55 -2.62 8.94 -24.10
C ILE A 55 -2.35 10.36 -23.56
N GLU A 56 -3.20 11.34 -23.88
CA GLU A 56 -3.05 12.70 -23.38
C GLU A 56 -3.46 12.81 -21.90
N ASP A 57 -4.52 12.12 -21.46
CA ASP A 57 -4.91 12.09 -20.04
C ASP A 57 -3.80 11.50 -19.16
N PHE A 58 -3.09 10.46 -19.64
CA PHE A 58 -2.04 9.77 -18.90
C PHE A 58 -0.61 10.27 -19.21
N LYS A 59 -0.50 11.45 -19.82
CA LYS A 59 0.77 12.14 -20.09
C LYS A 59 1.40 12.72 -18.82
N ASP A 60 0.55 13.19 -17.91
CA ASP A 60 0.89 13.45 -16.51
C ASP A 60 0.00 12.56 -15.62
N PRO A 61 0.50 11.38 -15.21
CA PRO A 61 -0.27 10.48 -14.35
C PRO A 61 -0.60 11.08 -12.99
N PHE A 62 0.15 12.05 -12.47
CA PHE A 62 -0.16 12.69 -11.19
C PHE A 62 -1.37 13.62 -11.31
N VAL A 63 -1.49 14.36 -12.41
CA VAL A 63 -2.71 15.14 -12.74
C VAL A 63 -3.89 14.19 -12.94
N PHE A 64 -3.71 13.07 -13.65
CA PHE A 64 -4.75 12.07 -13.83
C PHE A 64 -5.23 11.45 -12.50
N LEU A 65 -4.28 11.03 -11.65
CA LEU A 65 -4.55 10.46 -10.33
C LEU A 65 -5.30 11.45 -9.43
N HIS A 66 -4.92 12.72 -9.44
CA HIS A 66 -5.62 13.78 -8.71
C HIS A 66 -7.07 13.97 -9.21
N THR A 67 -7.30 13.90 -10.53
CA THR A 67 -8.65 13.97 -11.12
C THR A 67 -9.55 12.82 -10.68
N ILE A 68 -9.05 11.58 -10.61
CA ILE A 68 -9.87 10.42 -10.22
C ILE A 68 -9.99 10.23 -8.69
N ALA A 69 -9.10 10.83 -7.90
CA ALA A 69 -9.02 10.62 -6.46
C ALA A 69 -10.33 10.86 -5.68
N PRO A 70 -11.15 11.90 -5.94
CA PRO A 70 -12.41 12.12 -5.24
C PRO A 70 -13.46 11.02 -5.46
N GLN A 71 -13.37 10.28 -6.57
CA GLN A 71 -14.23 9.13 -6.85
C GLN A 71 -13.61 7.84 -6.30
N ALA A 72 -12.33 7.59 -6.61
CA ALA A 72 -11.65 6.34 -6.34
C ALA A 72 -11.37 6.10 -4.84
N SER A 73 -11.05 7.16 -4.08
CA SER A 73 -10.81 7.07 -2.63
C SER A 73 -11.98 6.47 -1.84
N LYS A 74 -13.23 6.64 -2.32
CA LYS A 74 -14.45 6.05 -1.73
C LYS A 74 -14.42 4.52 -1.71
N TYR A 75 -13.61 3.89 -2.56
CA TYR A 75 -13.45 2.44 -2.70
C TYR A 75 -12.17 1.92 -2.03
N GLY A 76 -11.26 2.81 -1.61
CA GLY A 76 -9.94 2.49 -1.05
C GLY A 76 -8.87 2.13 -2.06
N MET A 77 -9.28 1.63 -3.23
CA MET A 77 -8.39 1.34 -4.35
C MET A 77 -9.11 1.55 -5.69
N CYS A 78 -8.33 1.67 -6.76
CA CYS A 78 -8.84 1.62 -8.13
C CYS A 78 -7.84 0.93 -9.06
N LYS A 79 -8.30 0.57 -10.27
CA LYS A 79 -7.47 -0.01 -11.33
C LYS A 79 -7.38 0.96 -12.51
N ILE A 80 -6.20 1.08 -13.12
CA ILE A 80 -5.98 1.89 -14.32
C ILE A 80 -5.38 0.97 -15.39
N VAL A 81 -6.04 0.88 -16.54
CA VAL A 81 -5.48 0.19 -17.71
C VAL A 81 -4.49 1.13 -18.39
N SER A 82 -3.21 0.74 -18.48
CA SER A 82 -2.19 1.59 -19.10
C SER A 82 -2.47 1.79 -20.60
N THR A 83 -2.33 3.03 -21.06
CA THR A 83 -2.27 3.36 -22.49
C THR A 83 -0.90 3.04 -23.09
N TRP A 84 0.16 3.22 -22.30
CA TRP A 84 1.53 2.93 -22.66
C TRP A 84 1.81 1.42 -22.53
N LYS A 85 2.45 0.85 -23.55
CA LYS A 85 2.94 -0.52 -23.54
C LYS A 85 4.46 -0.51 -23.45
N ALA A 86 5.02 -1.36 -22.60
CA ALA A 86 6.44 -1.65 -22.62
C ALA A 86 6.81 -2.24 -23.99
N SER A 87 7.87 -1.71 -24.60
CA SER A 87 8.48 -2.26 -25.82
C SER A 87 9.53 -3.32 -25.50
N ILE A 88 10.18 -3.20 -24.33
CA ILE A 88 11.14 -4.16 -23.81
C ILE A 88 10.48 -4.96 -22.67
N PRO A 89 10.41 -6.30 -22.75
CA PRO A 89 9.84 -7.12 -21.68
C PRO A 89 10.58 -6.97 -20.36
N ALA A 90 9.87 -7.00 -19.24
CA ALA A 90 10.47 -6.92 -17.90
C ALA A 90 11.55 -8.00 -17.65
N SER A 91 11.40 -9.20 -18.23
CA SER A 91 12.44 -10.25 -18.18
C SER A 91 13.74 -9.81 -18.86
N ASP A 92 13.65 -9.07 -19.96
CA ASP A 92 14.80 -8.59 -20.70
C ASP A 92 15.50 -7.44 -19.95
N VAL A 93 14.72 -6.53 -19.33
CA VAL A 93 15.28 -5.48 -18.45
C VAL A 93 16.04 -6.11 -17.29
N LEU A 94 15.42 -7.05 -16.57
CA LEU A 94 16.03 -7.73 -15.42
C LEU A 94 17.26 -8.58 -15.80
N MET A 95 17.31 -9.19 -16.98
CA MET A 95 18.44 -10.03 -17.39
C MET A 95 19.57 -9.29 -18.13
N LYS A 96 19.25 -8.18 -18.82
CA LYS A 96 20.19 -7.49 -19.74
C LYS A 96 20.63 -6.12 -19.22
N GLU A 97 19.72 -5.37 -18.59
CA GLU A 97 20.04 -4.06 -18.02
C GLU A 97 20.56 -4.20 -16.58
N GLN A 98 20.02 -5.15 -15.80
CA GLN A 98 20.52 -5.47 -14.45
C GLN A 98 21.50 -6.66 -14.47
N ARG A 99 22.81 -6.38 -14.57
CA ARG A 99 23.85 -7.42 -14.58
C ARG A 99 23.85 -8.24 -13.29
N GLY A 100 23.64 -9.56 -13.42
CA GLY A 100 23.68 -10.48 -12.29
C GLY A 100 22.49 -10.36 -11.35
N PHE A 101 21.30 -10.03 -11.88
CA PHE A 101 20.07 -9.98 -11.10
C PHE A 101 19.76 -11.35 -10.46
N GLU A 102 19.81 -11.38 -9.14
CA GLU A 102 19.44 -12.50 -8.29
C GLU A 102 18.58 -11.98 -7.13
N PHE A 103 17.62 -12.78 -6.66
CA PHE A 103 16.78 -12.42 -5.52
C PHE A 103 16.63 -13.60 -4.56
N LYS A 104 16.37 -13.30 -3.29
CA LYS A 104 16.02 -14.31 -2.28
C LYS A 104 14.51 -14.48 -2.25
N ALA A 105 14.05 -15.72 -2.43
CA ALA A 105 12.68 -16.09 -2.15
C ALA A 105 12.46 -16.26 -0.63
N TYR A 106 11.28 -15.88 -0.16
CA TYR A 106 10.81 -16.11 1.20
C TYR A 106 9.74 -17.20 1.19
N ILE A 107 9.85 -18.16 2.10
CA ILE A 107 8.82 -19.19 2.30
C ILE A 107 7.73 -18.63 3.23
N LYS A 108 6.47 -18.74 2.81
CA LYS A 108 5.29 -18.45 3.64
C LYS A 108 4.42 -19.69 3.75
N ASN A 109 4.19 -20.11 4.99
CA ASN A 109 3.19 -21.13 5.31
C ASN A 109 1.80 -20.54 5.05
N LEU A 110 1.04 -21.22 4.20
CA LEU A 110 -0.39 -21.04 4.01
C LEU A 110 -1.06 -22.27 4.64
N GLN A 111 -2.09 -22.10 5.46
CA GLN A 111 -2.85 -23.25 5.97
C GLN A 111 -3.95 -23.63 4.96
N LEU A 112 -3.95 -24.87 4.41
CA LEU A 112 -4.53 -25.32 3.10
C LEU A 112 -5.67 -26.41 3.07
N HIS A 113 -6.97 -26.11 2.84
CA HIS A 113 -8.06 -27.06 2.43
C HIS A 113 -9.44 -26.42 2.00
N GLU A 114 -9.63 -26.14 0.70
CA GLU A 114 -10.90 -26.04 -0.09
C GLU A 114 -12.19 -25.36 0.45
N TRP A 115 -12.91 -24.52 -0.32
CA TRP A 115 -12.95 -24.29 -1.78
C TRP A 115 -12.83 -22.77 -2.04
N ASN A 116 -12.50 -22.20 -3.20
CA ASN A 116 -12.17 -22.70 -4.53
C ASN A 116 -10.75 -22.20 -4.81
N GLN A 117 -9.78 -23.10 -4.88
CA GLN A 117 -8.35 -22.76 -4.82
C GLN A 117 -8.08 -21.77 -3.67
N TYR A 118 -7.37 -20.66 -3.87
CA TYR A 118 -6.76 -19.82 -2.81
C TYR A 118 -7.55 -19.63 -1.50
N TRP A 119 -8.80 -19.15 -1.56
CA TRP A 119 -9.58 -18.88 -0.33
C TRP A 119 -10.12 -20.13 0.34
N GLY A 120 -10.27 -21.19 -0.43
CA GLY A 120 -10.58 -22.50 0.14
C GLY A 120 -9.38 -23.06 0.82
N GLU A 121 -8.29 -23.06 0.06
CA GLU A 121 -6.97 -23.37 0.55
C GLU A 121 -6.76 -22.67 1.91
N MET A 122 -6.90 -21.35 2.07
CA MET A 122 -6.76 -20.62 3.36
C MET A 122 -7.60 -21.06 4.61
N ASP A 123 -8.22 -22.26 4.67
CA ASP A 123 -9.06 -22.77 5.76
C ASP A 123 -8.54 -24.01 6.57
N ARG A 124 -7.92 -25.09 6.01
CA ARG A 124 -7.78 -26.39 6.79
C ARG A 124 -6.55 -27.33 6.60
N GLY A 125 -5.35 -26.88 6.20
CA GLY A 125 -4.19 -27.80 6.04
C GLY A 125 -2.83 -27.12 6.07
N THR A 126 -1.83 -27.56 5.30
CA THR A 126 -0.48 -26.94 5.28
C THR A 126 0.18 -26.98 3.91
N ALA A 127 0.55 -25.82 3.35
CA ALA A 127 1.48 -25.72 2.23
C ALA A 127 2.41 -24.51 2.38
N THR A 128 3.52 -24.55 1.65
CA THR A 128 4.52 -23.49 1.59
C THR A 128 4.52 -22.86 0.21
N VAL A 129 4.40 -21.54 0.15
CA VAL A 129 4.63 -20.77 -1.08
C VAL A 129 5.93 -19.97 -0.97
N GLU A 130 6.73 -19.96 -2.03
CA GLU A 130 7.90 -19.09 -2.17
C GLU A 130 7.52 -17.79 -2.88
N TYR A 131 8.14 -16.67 -2.52
CA TYR A 131 7.91 -15.39 -3.21
C TYR A 131 9.06 -14.40 -3.00
N GLY A 132 9.32 -13.60 -4.03
CA GLY A 132 10.20 -12.46 -3.99
C GLY A 132 9.43 -11.19 -3.58
N VAL A 133 9.83 -10.56 -2.47
CA VAL A 133 9.25 -9.32 -1.95
C VAL A 133 10.38 -8.43 -1.43
N ASN A 134 10.20 -7.11 -1.48
CA ASN A 134 11.24 -6.15 -1.07
C ASN A 134 12.55 -6.32 -1.88
N ILE A 135 12.42 -6.69 -3.16
CA ILE A 135 13.56 -6.80 -4.08
C ILE A 135 13.92 -5.39 -4.54
N ASP A 136 15.16 -4.98 -4.25
CA ASP A 136 15.72 -3.72 -4.68
C ASP A 136 16.00 -3.78 -6.20
N GLY A 137 15.37 -2.91 -6.99
CA GLY A 137 15.51 -2.85 -8.46
C GLY A 137 14.22 -2.36 -9.15
N SER A 138 14.28 -2.14 -10.47
CA SER A 138 13.10 -1.77 -11.28
C SER A 138 13.12 -2.49 -12.62
N ALA A 139 11.97 -2.95 -13.10
CA ALA A 139 11.84 -3.58 -14.41
C ALA A 139 11.26 -2.65 -15.50
N PHE A 140 11.16 -1.34 -15.23
CA PHE A 140 11.02 -0.32 -16.27
C PHE A 140 12.37 -0.18 -17.01
N SER A 141 12.34 -0.25 -18.34
CA SER A 141 13.57 -0.12 -19.14
C SER A 141 14.13 1.30 -19.08
N SER A 142 15.46 1.40 -19.01
CA SER A 142 16.20 2.66 -19.16
C SER A 142 16.41 3.06 -20.64
N HIS A 143 16.05 2.20 -21.59
CA HIS A 143 16.30 2.39 -23.01
C HIS A 143 15.50 3.57 -23.59
N PRO A 144 16.09 4.47 -24.40
CA PRO A 144 15.46 5.71 -24.85
C PRO A 144 14.24 5.51 -25.77
N ASN A 145 14.08 4.32 -26.35
CA ASN A 145 12.93 3.99 -27.20
C ASN A 145 11.79 3.28 -26.43
N ASP A 146 11.96 2.95 -25.14
CA ASP A 146 10.89 2.32 -24.37
C ASP A 146 9.85 3.35 -23.90
N GLN A 147 8.70 3.37 -24.57
CA GLN A 147 7.68 4.38 -24.33
C GLN A 147 7.20 4.41 -22.87
N LEU A 148 7.11 3.25 -22.21
CA LEU A 148 6.66 3.17 -20.83
C LEU A 148 7.77 3.64 -19.87
N GLY A 149 9.00 3.13 -20.03
CA GLY A 149 10.15 3.47 -19.19
C GLY A 149 10.56 4.95 -19.27
N GLN A 150 10.40 5.58 -20.45
CA GLN A 150 10.62 7.02 -20.66
C GLN A 150 9.40 7.90 -20.35
N SER A 151 8.20 7.31 -20.13
CA SER A 151 7.01 8.09 -19.77
C SER A 151 7.04 8.53 -18.31
N ASN A 152 6.26 9.57 -17.99
CA ASN A 152 5.92 9.91 -16.62
C ASN A 152 5.15 8.77 -15.88
N GLY A 153 4.68 7.73 -16.59
CA GLY A 153 4.09 6.52 -16.01
C GLY A 153 5.06 5.66 -15.20
N ASN A 154 6.37 5.87 -15.36
CA ASN A 154 7.43 5.40 -14.48
C ASN A 154 7.54 6.35 -13.26
N LEU A 155 6.56 6.28 -12.36
CA LEU A 155 6.45 7.21 -11.23
C LEU A 155 7.58 6.97 -10.22
N LYS A 156 8.42 7.98 -10.01
CA LYS A 156 9.35 8.04 -8.88
C LYS A 156 8.56 8.46 -7.64
N GLY A 157 8.55 7.65 -6.59
CA GLY A 157 7.78 7.94 -5.37
C GLY A 157 8.54 8.68 -4.28
N ILE A 158 7.96 8.66 -3.07
CA ILE A 158 8.64 9.00 -1.81
C ILE A 158 9.54 7.83 -1.36
N THR A 159 9.11 6.59 -1.62
CA THR A 159 9.95 5.40 -1.46
C THR A 159 10.66 5.06 -2.77
N PHE A 160 11.68 4.21 -2.70
CA PHE A 160 12.24 3.57 -3.89
C PHE A 160 11.26 2.51 -4.41
N PRO A 161 11.13 2.33 -5.74
CA PRO A 161 10.34 1.23 -6.28
C PRO A 161 10.85 -0.14 -5.82
N ILE A 162 9.90 -1.05 -5.56
CA ILE A 162 10.15 -2.40 -5.04
C ILE A 162 9.55 -3.43 -5.99
N LEU A 163 10.40 -4.34 -6.46
CA LEU A 163 9.99 -5.48 -7.27
C LEU A 163 9.35 -6.59 -6.42
N HIS A 164 8.32 -7.19 -7.00
CA HIS A 164 7.52 -8.28 -6.46
C HIS A 164 7.44 -9.41 -7.48
N ILE A 165 8.05 -10.55 -7.16
CA ILE A 165 8.02 -11.76 -7.99
C ILE A 165 7.17 -12.80 -7.27
N GLY A 166 5.96 -13.01 -7.77
CA GLY A 166 5.01 -13.98 -7.23
C GLY A 166 5.00 -15.29 -8.02
N MET A 167 4.50 -16.33 -7.36
CA MET A 167 3.99 -17.57 -7.96
C MET A 167 2.53 -17.78 -7.52
N LEU A 168 1.97 -18.96 -7.81
CA LEU A 168 0.62 -19.31 -7.38
C LEU A 168 0.49 -19.18 -5.85
N PHE A 169 -0.50 -18.41 -5.40
CA PHE A 169 -0.83 -18.15 -3.98
C PHE A 169 0.17 -17.30 -3.19
N SER A 170 1.20 -16.71 -3.82
CA SER A 170 2.05 -15.71 -3.15
C SER A 170 1.19 -14.56 -2.64
N THR A 171 1.25 -14.31 -1.32
CA THR A 171 0.22 -13.53 -0.59
C THR A 171 0.78 -12.28 0.06
N PHE A 172 0.21 -11.12 -0.27
CA PHE A 172 0.33 -9.91 0.55
C PHE A 172 -0.86 -9.84 1.49
N ALA A 173 -0.58 -9.90 2.80
CA ALA A 173 -1.58 -9.92 3.85
C ALA A 173 -2.28 -8.55 3.98
N TRP A 174 -3.33 -8.47 4.79
CA TRP A 174 -3.99 -7.20 5.10
C TRP A 174 -3.01 -6.20 5.70
N HIS A 175 -2.93 -5.01 5.10
CA HIS A 175 -2.17 -3.90 5.62
C HIS A 175 -2.62 -2.56 5.03
N VAL A 176 -2.11 -1.48 5.62
CA VAL A 176 -2.08 -0.12 5.05
C VAL A 176 -0.63 0.23 4.77
N GLU A 177 -0.39 1.22 3.90
CA GLU A 177 0.95 1.75 3.68
C GLU A 177 1.49 2.49 4.90
N ASP A 178 2.81 2.49 5.05
CA ASP A 178 3.49 3.25 6.11
C ASP A 178 3.14 4.74 6.00
N HIS A 179 2.92 5.39 7.15
CA HIS A 179 2.41 6.77 7.24
C HIS A 179 1.14 7.05 6.41
N PHE A 180 0.35 6.02 6.08
CA PHE A 180 -0.84 6.14 5.23
C PHE A 180 -0.56 6.82 3.89
N LEU A 181 0.62 6.60 3.31
CA LEU A 181 0.94 7.01 1.94
C LEU A 181 -0.05 6.40 0.91
N TYR A 182 -0.07 6.97 -0.29
CA TYR A 182 -0.60 6.27 -1.45
C TYR A 182 0.36 5.15 -1.87
N SER A 183 -0.17 4.13 -2.55
CA SER A 183 0.63 3.14 -3.28
C SER A 183 0.20 3.09 -4.74
N ILE A 184 1.15 2.93 -5.65
CA ILE A 184 0.90 2.49 -7.02
C ILE A 184 1.66 1.21 -7.27
N ASN A 185 0.97 0.21 -7.80
CA ASN A 185 1.55 -1.05 -8.26
C ASN A 185 1.33 -1.19 -9.77
N TYR A 186 2.39 -1.44 -10.53
CA TYR A 186 2.30 -1.81 -11.94
C TYR A 186 2.59 -3.31 -12.12
N HIS A 187 1.79 -4.01 -12.93
CA HIS A 187 1.97 -5.43 -13.21
C HIS A 187 2.60 -5.61 -14.60
N TYR A 188 3.87 -5.98 -14.65
CA TYR A 188 4.60 -6.12 -15.90
C TYR A 188 4.16 -7.32 -16.72
N SER A 189 4.07 -8.49 -16.09
CA SER A 189 3.95 -9.77 -16.80
C SER A 189 3.48 -10.92 -15.91
N GLY A 190 3.03 -11.99 -16.58
CA GLY A 190 2.61 -13.24 -15.94
C GLY A 190 1.13 -13.26 -15.53
N ALA A 191 0.80 -14.21 -14.66
CA ALA A 191 -0.55 -14.48 -14.20
C ALA A 191 -1.17 -13.30 -13.43
N PRO A 192 -2.51 -13.18 -13.37
CA PRO A 192 -3.17 -12.07 -12.69
C PRO A 192 -2.86 -11.98 -11.20
N LYS A 193 -3.09 -10.80 -10.62
CA LYS A 193 -3.02 -10.54 -9.17
C LYS A 193 -4.41 -10.14 -8.67
N THR A 194 -4.93 -10.88 -7.70
CA THR A 194 -6.22 -10.56 -7.05
C THR A 194 -5.97 -9.61 -5.89
N TRP A 195 -6.74 -8.53 -5.81
CA TRP A 195 -6.71 -7.54 -4.75
C TRP A 195 -8.08 -7.42 -4.06
N TYR A 196 -8.04 -7.17 -2.77
CA TYR A 196 -9.17 -6.75 -1.94
C TYR A 196 -8.81 -5.42 -1.27
N GLY A 197 -9.75 -4.48 -1.23
CA GLY A 197 -9.53 -3.14 -0.72
C GLY A 197 -10.70 -2.64 0.11
N VAL A 198 -10.38 -2.00 1.23
CA VAL A 198 -11.31 -1.37 2.18
C VAL A 198 -10.99 0.13 2.21
N PRO A 199 -11.98 1.02 2.02
CA PRO A 199 -11.74 2.46 1.98
C PRO A 199 -11.27 3.01 3.33
N GLY A 200 -10.42 4.05 3.30
CA GLY A 200 -9.81 4.63 4.50
C GLY A 200 -10.79 5.16 5.55
N HIS A 201 -12.03 5.52 5.16
CA HIS A 201 -13.09 5.88 6.09
C HIS A 201 -13.60 4.69 6.93
N ALA A 202 -13.49 3.46 6.42
CA ALA A 202 -13.88 2.23 7.10
C ALA A 202 -12.73 1.56 7.89
N ALA A 203 -11.51 2.13 7.86
CA ALA A 203 -10.33 1.54 8.50
C ALA A 203 -10.53 1.26 10.01
N SER A 204 -11.14 2.19 10.76
CA SER A 204 -11.43 1.95 12.18
C SER A 204 -12.47 0.85 12.43
N GLN A 205 -13.37 0.59 11.48
CA GLN A 205 -14.32 -0.51 11.55
C GLN A 205 -13.62 -1.84 11.19
N PHE A 206 -12.70 -1.83 10.23
CA PHE A 206 -11.79 -2.95 9.95
C PHE A 206 -10.97 -3.33 11.19
N ASP A 207 -10.33 -2.36 11.85
CA ASP A 207 -9.57 -2.56 13.10
C ASP A 207 -10.44 -3.20 14.20
N LYS A 208 -11.68 -2.72 14.33
CA LYS A 208 -12.68 -3.28 15.26
C LYS A 208 -13.01 -4.73 14.91
N VAL A 209 -13.28 -5.03 13.65
CA VAL A 209 -13.64 -6.40 13.21
C VAL A 209 -12.47 -7.36 13.38
N ALA A 210 -11.25 -6.94 13.03
CA ALA A 210 -10.04 -7.76 13.22
C ALA A 210 -9.78 -8.05 14.72
N ARG A 211 -9.97 -7.05 15.60
CA ARG A 211 -9.85 -7.26 17.05
C ARG A 211 -10.95 -8.16 17.62
N ASP A 212 -12.20 -7.96 17.20
CA ASP A 212 -13.34 -8.61 17.83
C ASP A 212 -13.58 -10.05 17.30
N TYR A 213 -13.10 -10.37 16.09
CA TYR A 213 -13.42 -11.64 15.39
C TYR A 213 -12.22 -12.37 14.76
N VAL A 214 -11.07 -11.72 14.55
CA VAL A 214 -9.89 -12.38 13.95
C VAL A 214 -8.89 -12.79 15.03
N TYR A 215 -8.39 -11.86 15.84
CA TYR A 215 -7.32 -12.16 16.80
C TYR A 215 -7.82 -12.67 18.14
N ASP A 216 -7.10 -13.64 18.69
CA ASP A 216 -7.30 -14.11 20.06
C ASP A 216 -7.12 -12.97 21.10
N PRO A 217 -8.04 -12.79 22.07
CA PRO A 217 -7.92 -11.82 23.16
C PRO A 217 -6.60 -11.88 23.93
N ASP A 218 -6.03 -13.07 24.14
CA ASP A 218 -4.79 -13.24 24.87
C ASP A 218 -3.60 -12.69 24.08
N ILE A 219 -3.59 -12.85 22.75
CA ILE A 219 -2.59 -12.23 21.88
C ILE A 219 -2.74 -10.71 21.89
N LEU A 220 -3.98 -10.20 21.81
CA LEU A 220 -4.27 -8.77 21.85
C LEU A 220 -3.81 -8.12 23.16
N SER A 221 -3.92 -8.80 24.30
CA SER A 221 -3.50 -8.28 25.61
C SER A 221 -2.02 -7.86 25.64
N HIS A 222 -1.15 -8.55 24.89
CA HIS A 222 0.28 -8.27 24.79
C HIS A 222 0.61 -7.07 23.89
N THR A 223 -0.35 -6.55 23.12
CA THR A 223 -0.14 -5.43 22.17
C THR A 223 -0.47 -4.06 22.75
N GLY A 224 -0.93 -4.00 24.00
CA GLY A 224 -1.28 -2.76 24.69
C GLY A 224 -2.36 -1.96 23.95
N LYS A 225 -2.22 -0.62 23.92
CA LYS A 225 -3.22 0.28 23.34
C LYS A 225 -3.39 0.15 21.81
N ALA A 226 -2.42 -0.44 21.11
CA ALA A 226 -2.47 -0.55 19.66
C ALA A 226 -3.33 -1.72 19.14
N GLY A 227 -3.55 -2.76 19.96
CA GLY A 227 -4.47 -3.86 19.65
C GLY A 227 -4.19 -4.54 18.30
N ALA A 228 -5.27 -4.91 17.60
CA ALA A 228 -5.22 -5.56 16.30
C ALA A 228 -4.41 -4.78 15.25
N SER A 229 -4.47 -3.44 15.26
CA SER A 229 -3.73 -2.60 14.30
C SER A 229 -2.22 -2.85 14.32
N ALA A 230 -1.65 -3.17 15.50
CA ALA A 230 -0.24 -3.50 15.62
C ALA A 230 0.11 -4.82 14.93
N LEU A 231 -0.72 -5.86 15.13
CA LEU A 231 -0.56 -7.19 14.55
C LEU A 231 -0.75 -7.19 13.03
N ILE A 232 -1.76 -6.47 12.54
CA ILE A 232 -2.03 -6.31 11.11
C ILE A 232 -0.83 -5.62 10.42
N ALA A 233 -0.28 -4.59 11.06
CA ALA A 233 0.87 -3.87 10.54
C ALA A 233 2.21 -4.65 10.61
N GLU A 234 2.23 -5.90 11.10
CA GLU A 234 3.33 -6.85 10.82
C GLU A 234 3.26 -7.41 9.38
N LYS A 235 2.18 -7.14 8.63
CA LYS A 235 1.89 -7.67 7.28
C LYS A 235 1.88 -9.21 7.19
N THR A 236 1.55 -9.88 8.30
CA THR A 236 1.52 -11.36 8.41
C THR A 236 0.11 -11.95 8.28
N THR A 237 -0.92 -11.28 8.80
CA THR A 237 -2.25 -11.89 9.01
C THR A 237 -3.14 -11.72 7.79
N MET A 238 -3.50 -12.84 7.16
CA MET A 238 -4.47 -12.91 6.07
C MET A 238 -5.75 -13.57 6.59
N PHE A 239 -6.91 -13.03 6.24
CA PHE A 239 -8.22 -13.59 6.55
C PHE A 239 -9.21 -13.19 5.45
N PRO A 240 -10.25 -14.00 5.18
CA PRO A 240 -11.14 -13.77 4.06
C PRO A 240 -12.02 -12.51 4.22
N PRO A 241 -12.28 -11.76 3.14
CA PRO A 241 -13.19 -10.61 3.11
C PRO A 241 -14.60 -10.85 3.66
N ASN A 242 -15.11 -12.08 3.70
CA ASN A 242 -16.48 -12.34 4.17
C ASN A 242 -16.70 -11.92 5.63
N ILE A 243 -15.69 -12.03 6.50
CA ILE A 243 -15.75 -11.56 7.89
C ILE A 243 -16.02 -10.04 7.92
N LEU A 244 -15.39 -9.28 7.03
CA LEU A 244 -15.59 -7.84 6.89
C LEU A 244 -17.02 -7.53 6.41
N LEU A 245 -17.47 -8.22 5.36
CA LEU A 245 -18.80 -8.05 4.78
C LEU A 245 -19.92 -8.37 5.79
N GLN A 246 -19.78 -9.46 6.55
CA GLN A 246 -20.73 -9.87 7.60
C GLN A 246 -20.84 -8.85 8.75
N HIS A 247 -19.82 -8.02 8.95
CA HIS A 247 -19.80 -6.94 9.93
C HIS A 247 -19.91 -5.54 9.29
N ASN A 248 -20.50 -5.46 8.10
CA ASN A 248 -20.81 -4.24 7.35
C ASN A 248 -19.58 -3.35 7.06
N VAL A 249 -18.38 -3.94 6.94
CA VAL A 249 -17.19 -3.25 6.42
C VAL A 249 -17.19 -3.38 4.89
N PRO A 250 -17.20 -2.28 4.13
CA PRO A 250 -17.18 -2.33 2.67
C PRO A 250 -15.85 -2.89 2.17
N VAL A 251 -15.91 -3.91 1.31
CA VAL A 251 -14.76 -4.47 0.60
C VAL A 251 -15.03 -4.42 -0.90
N HIS A 252 -14.01 -4.04 -1.66
CA HIS A 252 -14.01 -4.07 -3.12
C HIS A 252 -12.96 -5.06 -3.63
N LYS A 253 -13.17 -5.60 -4.83
CA LYS A 253 -12.29 -6.57 -5.50
C LYS A 253 -11.65 -5.92 -6.73
N ALA A 254 -10.42 -6.32 -7.06
CA ALA A 254 -9.81 -6.09 -8.36
C ALA A 254 -9.05 -7.33 -8.82
N VAL A 255 -9.08 -7.58 -10.11
CA VAL A 255 -8.17 -8.52 -10.78
C VAL A 255 -7.28 -7.71 -11.70
N GLN A 256 -6.00 -7.64 -11.37
CA GLN A 256 -4.97 -6.90 -12.10
C GLN A 256 -4.27 -7.83 -13.10
N MET A 257 -4.29 -7.43 -14.36
CA MET A 257 -3.65 -8.09 -15.50
C MET A 257 -2.32 -7.40 -15.83
N ALA A 258 -1.49 -8.04 -16.67
CA ALA A 258 -0.29 -7.41 -17.21
C ALA A 258 -0.65 -6.14 -18.01
N GLY A 259 0.11 -5.06 -17.79
CA GLY A 259 -0.18 -3.74 -18.35
C GLY A 259 -1.17 -2.89 -17.55
N GLU A 260 -1.60 -3.33 -16.36
CA GLU A 260 -2.51 -2.57 -15.50
C GLU A 260 -1.83 -2.08 -14.21
N TYR A 261 -2.19 -0.86 -13.81
CA TYR A 261 -1.85 -0.31 -12.50
C TYR A 261 -2.99 -0.57 -11.50
N VAL A 262 -2.64 -0.78 -10.23
CA VAL A 262 -3.55 -0.67 -9.09
C VAL A 262 -3.05 0.46 -8.18
N ILE A 263 -3.97 1.33 -7.76
CA ILE A 263 -3.70 2.43 -6.83
C ILE A 263 -4.39 2.12 -5.51
N THR A 264 -3.69 2.26 -4.38
CA THR A 264 -4.30 2.25 -3.04
C THR A 264 -4.21 3.64 -2.42
N PHE A 265 -5.27 4.03 -1.72
CA PHE A 265 -5.45 5.37 -1.16
C PHE A 265 -4.99 5.43 0.30
N PRO A 266 -4.73 6.65 0.84
CA PRO A 266 -4.37 6.84 2.24
C PRO A 266 -5.28 6.07 3.20
N ARG A 267 -4.66 5.34 4.12
CA ARG A 267 -5.32 4.55 5.16
C ARG A 267 -6.24 3.42 4.64
N ALA A 268 -6.23 3.12 3.34
CA ALA A 268 -7.02 2.03 2.76
C ALA A 268 -6.38 0.66 3.03
N TYR A 269 -7.05 -0.17 3.81
CA TYR A 269 -6.60 -1.54 4.05
C TYR A 269 -6.71 -2.35 2.76
N HIS A 270 -5.67 -3.09 2.42
CA HIS A 270 -5.65 -3.93 1.24
C HIS A 270 -4.88 -5.24 1.45
N ALA A 271 -5.28 -6.27 0.71
CA ALA A 271 -4.70 -7.62 0.75
C ALA A 271 -4.91 -8.33 -0.60
N GLY A 272 -4.22 -9.46 -0.81
CA GLY A 272 -4.41 -10.23 -2.03
C GLY A 272 -3.35 -11.28 -2.30
N PHE A 273 -3.44 -11.86 -3.50
CA PHE A 273 -2.63 -13.01 -3.90
C PHE A 273 -2.39 -13.06 -5.41
N SER A 274 -1.29 -13.71 -5.80
CA SER A 274 -0.97 -14.01 -7.20
C SER A 274 -1.63 -15.31 -7.67
N GLN A 275 -2.16 -15.31 -8.90
CA GLN A 275 -2.81 -16.48 -9.53
C GLN A 275 -1.84 -17.37 -10.33
N GLY A 276 -0.53 -17.25 -10.09
CA GLY A 276 0.53 -17.93 -10.84
C GLY A 276 1.82 -17.12 -10.84
N PHE A 277 2.81 -17.52 -11.65
CA PHE A 277 4.04 -16.75 -11.82
C PHE A 277 3.74 -15.34 -12.34
N ASN A 278 4.20 -14.29 -11.65
CA ASN A 278 4.09 -12.91 -12.11
C ASN A 278 5.18 -11.98 -11.57
N CYS A 279 5.39 -10.87 -12.29
CA CYS A 279 6.28 -9.80 -11.91
C CYS A 279 5.53 -8.46 -11.92
N GLY A 280 5.61 -7.74 -10.82
CA GLY A 280 5.09 -6.39 -10.67
C GLY A 280 5.98 -5.55 -9.76
N GLU A 281 5.74 -4.25 -9.72
CA GLU A 281 6.55 -3.30 -8.97
C GLU A 281 5.63 -2.29 -8.28
N ALA A 282 5.96 -1.93 -7.04
CA ALA A 282 5.20 -0.97 -6.26
C ALA A 282 6.08 0.17 -5.76
N VAL A 283 5.50 1.37 -5.65
CA VAL A 283 6.13 2.51 -5.01
C VAL A 283 5.09 3.36 -4.29
N ASN A 284 5.48 3.96 -3.16
CA ASN A 284 4.61 4.83 -2.38
C ASN A 284 4.82 6.30 -2.77
N PHE A 285 3.76 7.08 -2.76
CA PHE A 285 3.79 8.50 -3.12
C PHE A 285 2.79 9.32 -2.29
N ALA A 286 2.82 10.65 -2.46
CA ALA A 286 1.88 11.56 -1.81
C ALA A 286 1.61 12.82 -2.64
N PHE A 287 0.39 13.34 -2.49
CA PHE A 287 -0.01 14.71 -2.86
C PHE A 287 -0.21 15.54 -1.59
N GLY A 288 -0.57 16.82 -1.73
CA GLY A 288 -0.77 17.70 -0.58
C GLY A 288 -1.88 17.28 0.39
N ASP A 289 -2.90 16.53 -0.07
CA ASP A 289 -3.97 16.00 0.77
C ASP A 289 -3.48 14.90 1.73
N TRP A 290 -2.38 14.21 1.40
CA TRP A 290 -1.76 13.24 2.29
C TRP A 290 -1.25 13.88 3.58
N PHE A 291 -0.89 15.16 3.66
CA PHE A 291 -0.36 15.74 4.91
C PHE A 291 -1.33 15.58 6.10
N HIS A 292 -2.65 15.64 5.86
CA HIS A 292 -3.64 15.27 6.88
C HIS A 292 -3.45 13.83 7.38
N TRP A 293 -3.33 12.86 6.46
CA TRP A 293 -3.13 11.45 6.76
C TRP A 293 -1.76 11.14 7.35
N GLY A 294 -0.71 11.83 6.92
CA GLY A 294 0.66 11.72 7.44
C GLY A 294 0.74 12.15 8.91
N ALA A 295 0.01 13.20 9.31
CA ALA A 295 -0.12 13.59 10.71
C ALA A 295 -0.79 12.51 11.56
N VAL A 296 -1.94 11.98 11.10
CA VAL A 296 -2.65 10.88 11.78
C VAL A 296 -1.78 9.62 11.84
N GLY A 297 -1.05 9.31 10.76
CA GLY A 297 -0.07 8.22 10.72
C GLY A 297 1.03 8.41 11.76
N GLY A 298 1.65 9.59 11.83
CA GLY A 298 2.65 9.93 12.85
C GLY A 298 2.13 9.74 14.29
N GLN A 299 0.88 10.14 14.55
CA GLN A 299 0.23 9.88 15.84
C GLN A 299 0.07 8.38 16.11
N VAL A 300 -0.31 7.56 15.12
CA VAL A 300 -0.42 6.09 15.29
C VAL A 300 0.94 5.45 15.59
N TYR A 301 2.04 5.90 14.96
CA TYR A 301 3.39 5.44 15.28
C TYR A 301 3.77 5.79 16.73
N ALA A 302 3.51 7.03 17.16
CA ALA A 302 3.79 7.49 18.52
C ALA A 302 3.01 6.68 19.58
N HIS A 303 1.70 6.50 19.39
CA HIS A 303 0.85 5.71 20.30
C HIS A 303 1.22 4.22 20.33
N SER A 304 1.80 3.69 19.25
CA SER A 304 2.26 2.31 19.15
C SER A 304 3.72 2.12 19.55
N CYS A 305 4.39 3.16 20.05
CA CYS A 305 5.83 3.19 20.35
C CYS A 305 6.73 2.73 19.18
N ARG A 306 6.32 3.02 17.94
CA ARG A 306 7.04 2.64 16.73
C ARG A 306 7.96 3.76 16.27
N MET A 307 9.14 3.38 15.77
CA MET A 307 10.07 4.31 15.12
C MET A 307 9.42 4.89 13.86
N VAL A 308 9.22 6.21 13.85
CA VAL A 308 8.77 6.97 12.67
C VAL A 308 9.77 6.80 11.53
N ILE A 309 9.28 6.54 10.31
CA ILE A 309 10.14 6.25 9.16
C ILE A 309 10.18 7.37 8.10
N LEU A 310 9.25 8.35 8.17
CA LEU A 310 9.24 9.54 7.31
C LEU A 310 9.41 10.82 8.14
N PRO A 311 10.23 11.79 7.71
CA PRO A 311 10.39 13.07 8.38
C PRO A 311 9.22 14.01 8.05
N TYR A 312 8.04 13.70 8.59
CA TYR A 312 6.78 14.39 8.29
C TYR A 312 6.87 15.93 8.41
N GLU A 313 7.42 16.43 9.52
CA GLU A 313 7.50 17.87 9.81
C GLU A 313 8.46 18.59 8.84
N GLU A 314 9.57 17.94 8.47
CA GLU A 314 10.53 18.45 7.49
C GLU A 314 9.91 18.56 6.09
N LEU A 315 9.16 17.52 5.67
CA LEU A 315 8.44 17.51 4.40
C LEU A 315 7.38 18.62 4.37
N LEU A 316 6.59 18.76 5.44
CA LEU A 316 5.55 19.78 5.55
C LEU A 316 6.12 21.20 5.48
N CYS A 317 7.20 21.46 6.22
CA CYS A 317 7.88 22.76 6.19
C CYS A 317 8.49 23.05 4.82
N LYS A 318 9.12 22.06 4.16
CA LYS A 318 9.70 22.23 2.82
C LYS A 318 8.64 22.58 1.79
N GLU A 319 7.54 21.83 1.72
CA GLU A 319 6.44 22.10 0.78
C GLU A 319 5.80 23.47 1.07
N ALA A 320 5.54 23.83 2.33
CA ALA A 320 5.02 25.16 2.68
C ALA A 320 5.97 26.32 2.29
N ILE A 321 7.29 26.12 2.42
CA ILE A 321 8.30 27.09 1.97
C ILE A 321 8.34 27.20 0.43
N ILE A 322 8.15 26.10 -0.29
CA ILE A 322 8.04 26.13 -1.75
C ILE A 322 6.78 26.90 -2.16
N LEU A 323 5.61 26.57 -1.59
CA LEU A 323 4.34 27.21 -1.91
C LEU A 323 4.29 28.71 -1.56
N SER A 324 4.97 29.15 -0.49
CA SER A 324 5.05 30.58 -0.17
C SER A 324 5.89 31.36 -1.19
N LYS A 325 7.02 30.79 -1.64
CA LYS A 325 7.88 31.37 -2.69
C LYS A 325 7.24 31.35 -4.08
N SER A 326 6.38 30.37 -4.37
CA SER A 326 5.70 30.19 -5.66
C SER A 326 4.43 31.05 -5.83
N SER A 327 4.23 32.08 -5.01
CA SER A 327 3.02 32.93 -5.01
C SER A 327 2.92 33.82 -6.26
N ASN A 328 2.53 33.23 -7.39
CA ASN A 328 2.08 33.94 -8.58
C ASN A 328 0.71 34.57 -8.30
N TYR A 329 0.69 35.90 -8.15
CA TYR A 329 -0.55 36.68 -8.07
C TYR A 329 -1.43 36.43 -9.32
N GLY A 330 -2.54 35.70 -9.16
CA GLY A 330 -3.55 35.52 -10.19
C GLY A 330 -3.94 34.07 -10.54
N ILE A 331 -3.27 33.05 -10.00
CA ILE A 331 -3.67 31.64 -10.19
C ILE A 331 -4.53 31.16 -9.01
N THR A 332 -5.65 30.49 -9.29
CA THR A 332 -6.48 29.85 -8.27
C THR A 332 -5.75 28.68 -7.62
N GLU A 333 -5.66 28.70 -6.29
CA GLU A 333 -5.08 27.64 -5.47
C GLU A 333 -5.73 26.27 -5.73
N THR A 334 -4.90 25.25 -5.89
CA THR A 334 -5.35 23.86 -6.04
C THR A 334 -5.71 23.25 -4.68
N ALA A 335 -6.61 22.26 -4.67
CA ALA A 335 -6.99 21.53 -3.45
C ALA A 335 -5.77 20.94 -2.72
N SER A 336 -4.80 20.40 -3.47
CA SER A 336 -3.53 19.90 -2.95
C SER A 336 -2.76 20.99 -2.18
N GLU A 337 -2.61 22.19 -2.74
CA GLU A 337 -1.89 23.30 -2.10
C GLU A 337 -2.60 23.76 -0.82
N SER A 338 -3.92 23.84 -0.86
CA SER A 338 -4.77 24.20 0.29
C SER A 338 -4.58 23.22 1.46
N CYS A 339 -4.49 21.91 1.17
CA CYS A 339 -4.20 20.90 2.18
C CYS A 339 -2.80 21.06 2.82
N VAL A 340 -1.77 21.40 2.03
CA VAL A 340 -0.42 21.70 2.57
C VAL A 340 -0.48 22.90 3.50
N ARG A 341 -1.09 24.01 3.03
CA ARG A 341 -1.19 25.26 3.82
C ARG A 341 -1.96 25.05 5.12
N SER A 342 -3.12 24.39 5.07
CA SER A 342 -3.91 24.07 6.26
C SER A 342 -3.12 23.21 7.25
N SER A 343 -2.44 22.16 6.77
CA SER A 343 -1.65 21.27 7.62
C SER A 343 -0.46 22.00 8.27
N PHE A 344 0.19 22.90 7.52
CA PHE A 344 1.30 23.72 8.02
C PHE A 344 0.84 24.72 9.09
N VAL A 345 -0.27 25.44 8.86
CA VAL A 345 -0.84 26.38 9.84
C VAL A 345 -1.16 25.66 11.15
N THR A 346 -1.92 24.55 11.10
CA THR A 346 -2.26 23.75 12.29
C THR A 346 -1.02 23.23 13.04
N HIS A 347 0.03 22.84 12.31
CA HIS A 347 1.29 22.41 12.92
C HIS A 347 2.00 23.57 13.65
N ILE A 348 2.13 24.74 13.01
CA ILE A 348 2.77 25.92 13.61
C ILE A 348 1.96 26.48 14.79
N GLU A 349 0.62 26.51 14.71
CA GLU A 349 -0.25 26.87 15.84
C GLU A 349 -0.02 25.95 17.04
N SER A 350 0.01 24.63 16.80
CA SER A 350 0.27 23.64 17.84
C SER A 350 1.65 23.84 18.48
N LEU A 351 2.69 24.09 17.67
CA LEU A 351 4.05 24.36 18.15
C LEU A 351 4.11 25.65 18.97
N ASN A 352 3.48 26.74 18.50
CA ASN A 352 3.44 28.02 19.20
C ASN A 352 2.75 27.92 20.57
N ILE A 353 1.67 27.14 20.68
CA ILE A 353 1.00 26.87 21.97
C ILE A 353 1.94 26.13 22.93
N VAL A 354 2.72 25.15 22.45
CA VAL A 354 3.69 24.41 23.27
C VAL A 354 4.85 25.31 23.70
N LEU A 355 5.44 26.08 22.78
CA LEU A 355 6.52 27.02 23.07
C LEU A 355 6.08 28.10 24.07
N TRP A 356 4.87 28.65 23.91
CA TRP A 356 4.34 29.63 24.85
C TRP A 356 4.16 29.03 26.25
N ARG A 357 3.68 27.79 26.37
CA ARG A 357 3.59 27.10 27.67
C ARG A 357 4.98 26.87 28.28
N LEU A 358 5.96 26.44 27.50
CA LEU A 358 7.35 26.24 27.97
C LEU A 358 8.03 27.53 28.42
N HIS A 359 7.68 28.69 27.83
CA HIS A 359 8.18 30.00 28.24
C HIS A 359 7.51 30.58 29.49
N ASN A 360 6.41 29.98 29.96
CA ASN A 360 5.66 30.41 31.16
C ASN A 360 5.68 29.34 32.27
N LEU A 361 6.66 28.43 32.22
CA LEU A 361 7.03 27.47 33.27
C LEU A 361 8.37 27.88 33.89
#